data_AF-A0A3N9WS33-F1
#
_entry.id   AF-A0A3N9WS33-F1
#
_cell.length_a   1.000
_cell.length_b   1.000
_cell.length_c   1.000
_cell.angle_alpha   90.00
_cell.angle_beta   90.00
_cell.angle_gamma   90.00
#
_symmetry.space_group_name_H-M   'P 1'
#
loop_
_entity.id
_entity.type
_entity.pdbx_description
1 polymer ?
#
loop_
_entity_poly.entity_id
_entity_poly.type
_entity_poly.pdbx_seq_one_letter_code
_entity_poly.pdbx_strand_id
1 'polypeptide(L)' 'MAGSEPVTSPDQHKPGHRKAGQIGAVLSALALLAMICGNHEGKVEDIWLIGLAALLLIIVIGDIVLRRNGLRS' A
#
# COMPACT_ATOMS: atom_id res chain seq x y z
N MET A 1 -2.04 -36.42 -18.98
CA MET A 1 -1.36 -35.93 -17.76
C MET A 1 -2.44 -35.40 -16.83
N ALA A 2 -2.94 -36.22 -15.91
CA ALA A 2 -3.86 -35.80 -14.86
C ALA A 2 -3.05 -35.78 -13.57
N GLY A 3 -2.82 -34.59 -12.98
CA GLY A 3 -2.14 -34.51 -11.68
C GLY A 3 -1.20 -33.33 -11.42
N SER A 4 -1.46 -32.13 -11.93
CA SER A 4 -0.65 -30.95 -11.55
C SER A 4 -1.50 -29.69 -11.34
N GLU A 5 -2.71 -29.85 -10.81
CA GLU A 5 -3.40 -28.69 -10.24
C GLU A 5 -2.87 -28.49 -8.81
N PRO A 6 -2.41 -27.28 -8.45
CA PRO A 6 -1.95 -27.01 -7.10
C PRO A 6 -3.08 -27.28 -6.11
N VAL A 7 -2.84 -28.10 -5.08
CA VAL A 7 -3.79 -28.28 -3.97
C VAL A 7 -3.74 -27.01 -3.12
N THR A 8 -4.73 -26.13 -3.32
CA THR A 8 -4.89 -24.91 -2.53
C THR A 8 -5.93 -25.10 -1.44
N SER A 9 -5.70 -24.48 -0.29
CA SER A 9 -6.67 -24.46 0.81
C SER A 9 -7.86 -23.57 0.43
N PRO A 10 -9.10 -23.86 0.87
CA PRO A 10 -10.27 -23.03 0.56
C PRO A 10 -10.08 -21.54 0.89
N ASP A 11 -9.29 -21.21 1.91
CA ASP A 11 -8.98 -19.83 2.31
C ASP A 11 -8.11 -19.06 1.30
N GLN A 12 -7.30 -19.73 0.47
CA GLN A 12 -6.47 -19.06 -0.54
C GLN A 12 -7.30 -18.42 -1.67
N HIS A 13 -8.54 -18.88 -1.83
CA HIS A 13 -9.49 -18.32 -2.80
C HIS A 13 -10.31 -17.16 -2.22
N LYS A 14 -10.12 -16.83 -0.94
CA LYS A 14 -10.88 -15.76 -0.31
C LYS A 14 -10.49 -14.42 -0.94
N PRO A 15 -11.45 -13.64 -1.46
CA PRO A 15 -11.14 -12.36 -2.05
C PRO A 15 -10.56 -11.41 -1.00
N GLY A 16 -9.36 -10.90 -1.27
CA GLY A 16 -8.69 -9.94 -0.39
C GLY A 16 -9.35 -8.55 -0.42
N HIS A 17 -9.12 -7.76 0.62
CA HIS A 17 -9.68 -6.41 0.79
C HIS A 17 -8.77 -5.34 0.20
N ARG A 18 -8.32 -5.53 -1.05
CA ARG A 18 -7.29 -4.68 -1.67
C ARG A 18 -7.66 -3.19 -1.67
N LYS A 19 -8.92 -2.86 -2.02
CA LYS A 19 -9.39 -1.47 -2.05
C LYS A 19 -9.32 -0.81 -0.67
N ALA A 20 -9.67 -1.54 0.38
CA ALA A 20 -9.52 -1.04 1.75
C ALA A 20 -8.05 -0.79 2.09
N GLY A 21 -7.13 -1.68 1.69
CA GLY A 21 -5.70 -1.49 1.86
C GLY A 21 -5.16 -0.24 1.12
N GLN A 22 -5.61 0.00 -0.11
CA GLN A 22 -5.25 1.20 -0.88
C GLN A 22 -5.75 2.49 -0.21
N ILE A 23 -7.01 2.49 0.24
CA ILE A 23 -7.60 3.64 0.95
C ILE A 23 -6.87 3.88 2.26
N GLY A 24 -6.61 2.82 3.05
CA GLY A 24 -5.88 2.90 4.31
C GLY A 24 -4.49 3.52 4.12
N ALA A 25 -3.74 3.06 3.11
CA ALA A 25 -2.41 3.61 2.82
C ALA A 25 -2.45 5.09 2.41
N VAL A 26 -3.44 5.53 1.63
CA VAL A 26 -3.62 6.94 1.28
C VAL A 26 -3.98 7.76 2.52
N LEU A 27 -4.89 7.29 3.37
CA LEU A 27 -5.26 7.96 4.62
C LEU A 27 -4.06 8.07 5.57
N SER A 28 -3.25 7.01 5.70
CA SER A 28 -2.02 7.03 6.48
C SER A 28 -1.01 8.04 5.93
N ALA A 29 -0.83 8.12 4.62
CA ALA A 29 0.05 9.12 4.00
C ALA A 29 -0.44 10.55 4.29
N LEU A 30 -1.75 10.81 4.19
CA LEU A 30 -2.33 12.10 4.53
C LEU A 30 -2.16 12.44 6.02
N ALA A 31 -2.32 11.47 6.92
CA ALA A 31 -2.09 11.65 8.34
C ALA A 31 -0.62 12.01 8.65
N LEU A 32 0.34 11.33 8.02
CA LEU A 32 1.76 11.66 8.15
C LEU A 32 2.07 13.08 7.68
N LEU A 33 1.47 13.52 6.57
CA LEU A 33 1.66 14.89 6.08
C LEU A 33 0.98 15.92 7.00
N ALA A 34 -0.18 15.59 7.57
CA ALA A 34 -0.85 16.46 8.54
C ALA A 34 -0.01 16.67 9.81
N MET A 35 0.79 15.67 10.20
CA MET A 35 1.70 15.78 11.35
C MET A 35 2.84 16.78 11.15
N ILE A 36 3.15 17.20 9.92
CA ILE A 36 4.14 18.27 9.66
C ILE A 36 3.65 19.62 10.24
N CYS A 37 2.33 19.81 10.30
CA CYS A 37 1.73 20.99 10.90
C CYS A 37 1.80 20.90 12.43
N GLY A 38 2.84 21.46 13.04
CA GLY A 38 2.99 21.38 14.49
C GLY A 38 4.24 22.06 15.04
N ASN A 39 4.63 21.61 16.24
CA ASN A 39 5.71 22.19 17.05
C ASN A 39 7.10 21.60 16.69
N HIS A 40 7.37 21.34 15.43
CA HIS A 40 8.64 20.75 15.03
C HIS A 40 9.72 21.85 15.02
N GLU A 41 10.72 21.71 15.90
CA GLU A 41 11.89 22.59 15.95
C GLU A 41 12.96 22.14 14.93
N GLY A 42 13.02 20.85 14.62
CA GLY A 42 14.03 20.23 13.78
C GLY A 42 13.47 19.64 12.48
N LYS A 43 14.27 19.67 11.41
CA LYS A 43 13.85 19.17 10.08
C LYS A 43 13.91 17.66 9.90
N VAL A 44 14.54 16.94 10.83
CA VAL A 44 14.72 15.48 10.72
C VAL A 44 13.37 14.77 10.74
N GLU A 45 12.47 15.20 11.62
CA GLU A 45 11.12 14.64 11.72
C GLU A 45 10.33 14.86 10.42
N ASP A 46 10.35 16.07 9.88
CA ASP A 46 9.69 16.40 8.61
C ASP A 46 10.20 15.53 7.45
N ILE A 47 11.52 15.29 7.38
CA ILE A 47 12.13 14.44 6.35
C ILE A 47 11.58 13.01 6.44
N TRP A 48 11.45 12.47 7.64
CA TRP A 48 10.90 11.12 7.84
C TRP A 48 9.41 11.06 7.55
N LEU A 49 8.62 12.06 7.98
CA LEU A 49 7.19 12.13 7.70
C LEU A 49 6.91 12.18 6.19
N ILE A 50 7.62 13.08 5.49
CA ILE A 50 7.51 13.21 4.03
C ILE A 50 8.01 11.94 3.34
N GLY A 51 9.14 11.38 3.77
CA GLY A 51 9.74 10.19 3.18
C GLY A 51 8.80 8.97 3.29
N LEU A 52 8.22 8.73 4.47
CA LEU A 52 7.28 7.63 4.67
C LEU A 52 5.96 7.84 3.92
N ALA A 53 5.43 9.07 3.89
CA ALA A 53 4.24 9.38 3.11
C ALA A 53 4.47 9.13 1.61
N ALA A 54 5.60 9.59 1.07
CA ALA A 54 5.98 9.37 -0.33
C ALA A 54 6.15 7.88 -0.64
N LEU A 55 6.83 7.12 0.24
CA LEU A 55 7.01 5.68 0.08
C LEU A 55 5.66 4.94 0.01
N LEU A 56 4.72 5.24 0.91
CA LEU A 56 3.39 4.62 0.91
C LEU A 56 2.64 4.91 -0.41
N LEU A 57 2.67 6.16 -0.88
CA LEU A 57 2.02 6.55 -2.12
C LEU A 57 2.66 5.85 -3.33
N ILE A 58 3.98 5.75 -3.39
CA ILE A 58 4.70 5.02 -4.46
C ILE A 58 4.26 3.55 -4.50
N ILE A 59 4.18 2.88 -3.35
CA ILE A 59 3.75 1.47 -3.27
C ILE A 59 2.32 1.31 -3.80
N VAL A 60 1.38 2.16 -3.37
CA VAL A 60 -0.02 2.08 -3.79
C VAL A 60 -0.18 2.39 -5.28
N ILE A 61 0.48 3.43 -5.77
CA ILE A 61 0.47 3.79 -7.19
C ILE A 61 1.08 2.65 -8.01
N GLY A 62 2.20 2.08 -7.56
CA GLY A 62 2.84 0.93 -8.20
C GLY A 62 1.91 -0.27 -8.30
N ASP A 63 1.24 -0.64 -7.20
CA ASP A 63 0.23 -1.71 -7.19
C ASP A 63 -0.93 -1.44 -8.17
N ILE A 64 -1.40 -0.19 -8.26
CA ILE A 64 -2.44 0.21 -9.20
C ILE A 64 -1.95 0.07 -10.64
N VAL A 65 -0.79 0.65 -10.97
CA VAL A 65 -0.22 0.65 -12.32
C VAL A 65 0.09 -0.77 -12.79
N LEU A 66 0.78 -1.57 -11.98
CA LEU A 66 1.19 -2.92 -12.34
C LEU A 66 -0.02 -3.81 -12.67
N ARG A 67 -1.14 -3.62 -11.95
CA ARG A 67 -2.36 -4.40 -12.18
C ARG A 67 -3.23 -3.83 -13.29
N ARG A 68 -3.17 -2.53 -13.56
CA ARG A 68 -3.72 -1.96 -14.81
C ARG A 68 -2.98 -2.50 -16.03
N ASN A 69 -1.70 -2.82 -15.88
CA ASN A 69 -0.84 -3.38 -16.93
C ASN A 69 -0.93 -4.91 -17.04
N GLY A 70 -1.88 -5.55 -16.34
CA GLY A 70 -2.18 -6.97 -16.54
C GLY A 70 -1.66 -7.90 -15.45
N LEU A 71 -1.07 -7.41 -14.36
CA LEU A 71 -0.83 -8.24 -13.18
C LEU A 71 -2.18 -8.70 -12.60
N ARG A 72 -2.53 -9.95 -12.84
CA ARG A 72 -3.73 -10.59 -12.31
C ARG A 72 -3.44 -11.13 -10.90
N SER A 73 -4.41 -10.93 -10.01
CA SER A 73 -4.37 -11.43 -8.63
C SER A 73 -4.61 -12.94 -8.58
#